data_AF-A0A7V3CWI4-F1
#
_entry.id   AF-A0A7V3CWI4-F1
#
_cell.length_a   1.000
_cell.length_b   1.000
_cell.length_c   1.000
_cell.angle_alpha   90.00
_cell.angle_beta   90.00
_cell.angle_gamma   90.00
#
_symmetry.space_group_name_H-M   'P 1'
#
loop_
_entity.id
_entity.type
_entity.pdbx_description
1 polymer ?
#
loop_
_entity_poly.entity_id
_entity_poly.type
_entity_poly.pdbx_seq_one_letter_code
_entity_poly.pdbx_strand_id
1 'polypeptide(L)'
;MKNNFKARKSFVRYKTRETDISVRLNLDGNGKSKIETGIGFFNHMLDQIARHANVDLTIVAKGDLQIDEHHTIEDIGIALGQAIREALGDKKGIQRYGFFIPMDESVAICTIDLGGR
;
A
#
# COMPACT_ATOMS: atom_id res chain seq x y z
N MET A 1 8.98 27.80 7.37
CA MET A 1 10.19 27.10 6.89
C MET A 1 9.79 26.28 5.67
N LYS A 2 10.39 26.50 4.50
CA LYS A 2 10.07 25.69 3.31
C LYS A 2 10.74 24.33 3.50
N ASN A 3 9.95 23.28 3.77
CA ASN A 3 10.45 21.92 3.85
C ASN A 3 10.94 21.49 2.47
N ASN A 4 12.27 21.41 2.32
CA ASN A 4 12.95 21.09 1.06
C ASN A 4 13.10 19.56 0.88
N PHE A 5 12.13 18.78 1.36
CA PHE A 5 12.15 17.32 1.27
C PHE A 5 11.61 16.87 -0.09
N LYS A 6 12.35 15.95 -0.74
CA LYS A 6 11.91 15.29 -1.96
C LYS A 6 10.62 14.52 -1.67
N ALA A 7 9.61 14.65 -2.52
CA ALA A 7 8.32 13.97 -2.34
C ALA A 7 8.49 12.44 -2.31
N ARG A 8 7.90 11.78 -1.31
CA ARG A 8 7.99 10.32 -1.11
C ARG A 8 6.95 9.59 -1.96
N LYS A 9 7.27 9.49 -3.25
CA LYS A 9 6.41 8.89 -4.27
C LYS A 9 7.10 7.76 -4.99
N SER A 10 6.33 6.76 -5.41
CA SER A 10 6.80 5.64 -6.22
C SER A 10 5.76 5.20 -7.23
N PHE A 11 6.24 4.54 -8.28
CA PHE A 11 5.41 3.84 -9.26
C PHE A 11 6.05 2.49 -9.55
N VAL A 12 5.35 1.44 -9.18
CA VAL A 12 5.77 0.06 -9.40
C VAL A 12 4.83 -0.58 -10.41
N ARG A 13 5.39 -1.29 -11.38
CA ARG A 13 4.66 -2.22 -12.22
C ARG A 13 5.22 -3.62 -12.00
N TYR A 14 4.35 -4.56 -11.68
CA TYR A 14 4.69 -5.93 -11.38
C TYR A 14 3.88 -6.84 -12.30
N LYS A 15 4.54 -7.77 -12.98
CA LYS A 15 3.90 -8.62 -13.97
C LYS A 15 4.45 -10.03 -13.90
N THR A 16 3.55 -11.00 -13.76
CA THR A 16 3.81 -12.43 -13.80
C THR A 16 3.06 -13.05 -14.97
N ARG A 17 2.96 -14.38 -15.01
CA ARG A 17 2.08 -15.05 -15.98
C ARG A 17 0.62 -15.00 -15.51
N GLU A 18 0.43 -14.92 -14.21
CA GLU A 18 -0.84 -14.95 -13.49
C GLU A 18 -1.46 -13.54 -13.39
N THR A 19 -0.65 -12.49 -13.20
CA THR A 19 -1.13 -11.12 -12.95
C THR A 19 -0.37 -10.00 -13.69
N ASP A 20 -1.03 -8.84 -13.89
CA ASP A 20 -0.44 -7.55 -14.33
C ASP A 20 -0.95 -6.44 -13.41
N ILE A 21 -0.06 -5.89 -12.58
CA ILE A 21 -0.37 -4.96 -11.50
C ILE A 21 0.42 -3.67 -11.65
N SER A 22 -0.23 -2.55 -11.36
CA SER A 22 0.43 -1.25 -11.20
C SER A 22 0.03 -0.58 -9.90
N VAL A 23 1.02 -0.04 -9.20
CA VAL A 23 0.86 0.66 -7.93
C VAL A 23 1.49 2.05 -8.03
N ARG A 24 0.71 3.10 -7.76
CA ARG A 24 1.22 4.45 -7.49
C ARG A 24 0.98 4.77 -6.03
N LEU A 25 2.04 5.21 -5.36
CA LEU A 25 1.99 5.54 -3.94
C LEU A 25 2.57 6.94 -3.72
N ASN A 26 1.91 7.72 -2.87
CA ASN A 26 2.42 8.95 -2.28
C ASN A 26 2.28 8.87 -0.76
N LEU A 27 3.40 8.71 -0.06
CA LEU A 27 3.43 8.65 1.42
C LEU A 27 3.11 10.00 2.06
N ASP A 28 3.25 11.10 1.32
CA ASP A 28 2.90 12.47 1.72
C ASP A 28 1.51 12.84 1.15
N GLY A 29 0.55 11.94 1.28
CA GLY A 29 -0.78 12.05 0.67
C GLY A 29 -1.82 12.73 1.56
N ASN A 30 -3.08 12.60 1.15
CA ASN A 30 -4.27 13.08 1.87
C ASN A 30 -5.33 11.98 2.03
N GLY A 31 -4.93 10.71 1.92
CA GLY A 31 -5.83 9.56 2.01
C GLY A 31 -6.68 9.32 0.77
N LYS A 32 -6.28 9.79 -0.42
CA LYS A 32 -7.04 9.54 -1.66
C LYS A 32 -6.70 8.17 -2.22
N SER A 33 -7.70 7.37 -2.55
CA SER A 33 -7.49 6.07 -3.16
C SER A 33 -8.16 5.92 -4.53
N LYS A 34 -7.60 5.05 -5.37
CA LYS A 34 -8.27 4.47 -6.54
C LYS A 34 -7.85 3.02 -6.64
N ILE A 35 -8.73 2.10 -6.26
CA ILE A 35 -8.41 0.68 -6.12
C ILE A 35 -9.29 -0.17 -7.04
N GLU A 36 -8.66 -0.86 -7.99
CA GLU A 36 -9.30 -1.71 -9.00
C GLU A 36 -8.57 -3.07 -9.04
N THR A 37 -8.88 -3.97 -8.09
CA THR A 37 -8.25 -5.31 -8.03
C THR A 37 -9.08 -6.43 -8.67
N GLY A 38 -10.36 -6.16 -8.95
CA GLY A 38 -11.35 -7.18 -9.30
C GLY A 38 -11.99 -7.89 -8.10
N ILE A 39 -11.49 -7.68 -6.88
CA ILE A 39 -12.00 -8.28 -5.63
C ILE A 39 -12.57 -7.18 -4.73
N GLY A 40 -13.90 -7.13 -4.59
CA GLY A 40 -14.59 -6.03 -3.91
C GLY A 40 -14.19 -5.83 -2.44
N PHE A 41 -14.08 -6.91 -1.67
CA PHE A 41 -13.67 -6.83 -0.26
C PHE A 41 -12.22 -6.36 -0.12
N PHE A 42 -11.33 -6.82 -0.98
CA PHE A 42 -9.93 -6.41 -0.94
C PHE A 42 -9.74 -4.95 -1.37
N ASN A 43 -10.54 -4.46 -2.32
CA ASN A 43 -10.59 -3.03 -2.64
C ASN A 43 -10.94 -2.18 -1.41
N HIS A 44 -11.93 -2.61 -0.63
CA HIS A 44 -12.33 -1.92 0.60
C HIS A 44 -11.19 -1.90 1.63
N MET A 45 -10.51 -3.03 1.85
CA MET A 45 -9.37 -3.10 2.78
C MET A 45 -8.22 -2.17 2.37
N LEU A 46 -7.86 -2.12 1.09
CA LEU A 46 -6.80 -1.26 0.58
C LEU A 46 -7.17 0.24 0.65
N ASP A 47 -8.44 0.57 0.46
CA ASP A 47 -8.96 1.93 0.65
C ASP A 47 -8.83 2.38 2.12
N GLN A 48 -9.14 1.50 3.08
CA GLN A 48 -8.92 1.79 4.51
C GLN A 48 -7.45 2.07 4.82
N ILE A 49 -6.52 1.32 4.22
CA ILE A 49 -5.08 1.59 4.36
C ILE A 49 -4.75 3.01 3.88
N ALA A 50 -5.21 3.39 2.68
CA ALA A 50 -4.96 4.72 2.14
C ALA A 50 -5.51 5.81 3.07
N ARG A 51 -6.76 5.65 3.51
CA ARG A 51 -7.48 6.61 4.35
C ARG A 51 -6.81 6.80 5.72
N HIS A 52 -6.48 5.72 6.41
CA HIS A 52 -6.00 5.76 7.79
C HIS A 52 -4.49 5.99 7.89
N ALA A 53 -3.71 5.62 6.88
CA ALA A 53 -2.29 5.99 6.80
C ALA A 53 -2.06 7.41 6.26
N ASN A 54 -3.12 8.09 5.80
CA ASN A 54 -3.07 9.40 5.15
C ASN A 54 -2.12 9.43 3.92
N VAL A 55 -2.19 8.38 3.11
CA VAL A 55 -1.38 8.23 1.87
C VAL A 55 -2.29 8.27 0.65
N ASP A 56 -1.77 8.73 -0.50
CA ASP A 56 -2.50 8.57 -1.75
C ASP A 56 -2.08 7.27 -2.43
N LEU A 57 -3.05 6.43 -2.79
CA LEU A 57 -2.80 5.08 -3.30
C LEU A 57 -3.64 4.79 -4.55
N THR A 58 -2.99 4.41 -5.64
CA THR A 58 -3.68 3.86 -6.82
C THR A 58 -3.18 2.45 -7.07
N ILE A 59 -4.09 1.49 -7.11
CA ILE A 59 -3.78 0.09 -7.46
C ILE A 59 -4.72 -0.31 -8.59
N VAL A 60 -4.15 -0.79 -9.69
CA VAL A 60 -4.89 -1.42 -10.78
C VAL A 60 -4.27 -2.78 -11.02
N ALA A 61 -5.09 -3.83 -10.93
CA ALA A 61 -4.67 -5.21 -11.12
C ALA A 61 -5.56 -5.93 -12.12
N LYS A 62 -4.95 -6.81 -12.90
CA LYS A 62 -5.63 -7.87 -13.65
C LYS A 62 -4.97 -9.18 -13.25
N GLY A 63 -5.75 -10.10 -12.69
CA GLY A 63 -5.27 -11.43 -12.34
C GLY A 63 -6.20 -12.51 -12.86
N ASP A 64 -5.81 -13.75 -12.62
CA ASP A 64 -6.46 -14.99 -13.01
C ASP A 64 -7.60 -15.40 -12.07
N LEU A 65 -8.50 -14.46 -11.76
CA LEU A 65 -9.61 -14.63 -10.81
C LEU A 65 -10.59 -15.77 -11.14
N GLN A 66 -10.54 -16.33 -12.35
CA GLN A 66 -11.27 -17.53 -12.71
C GLN A 66 -10.72 -18.81 -12.03
N ILE A 67 -9.48 -18.77 -11.55
CA ILE A 67 -8.85 -19.85 -10.77
C ILE A 67 -9.21 -19.64 -9.29
N ASP A 68 -8.66 -18.57 -8.69
CA ASP A 68 -9.01 -18.06 -7.36
C ASP A 68 -8.46 -16.63 -7.18
N GLU A 69 -8.63 -16.04 -5.99
CA GLU A 69 -8.11 -14.73 -5.64
C GLU A 69 -6.63 -14.71 -5.23
N HIS A 70 -5.99 -15.86 -5.01
CA HIS A 70 -4.73 -15.99 -4.28
C HIS A 70 -3.60 -15.21 -4.94
N HIS A 71 -3.33 -15.48 -6.22
CA HIS A 71 -2.25 -14.81 -6.95
C HIS A 71 -2.48 -13.29 -7.04
N THR A 72 -3.73 -12.87 -7.21
CA THR A 72 -4.06 -11.44 -7.29
C THR A 72 -3.75 -10.74 -5.97
N ILE A 73 -4.16 -11.32 -4.84
CA ILE A 73 -3.90 -10.74 -3.51
C ILE A 73 -2.41 -10.74 -3.19
N GLU A 74 -1.73 -11.85 -3.43
CA GLU A 74 -0.29 -12.01 -3.17
C GLU A 74 0.54 -11.01 -3.98
N ASP A 75 0.36 -10.98 -5.30
CA ASP A 75 1.17 -10.14 -6.19
C ASP A 75 0.90 -8.64 -5.94
N ILE A 76 -0.32 -8.26 -5.54
CA ILE A 76 -0.61 -6.89 -5.09
C ILE A 76 0.16 -6.57 -3.81
N GLY A 77 0.22 -7.51 -2.86
CA GLY A 77 1.02 -7.37 -1.64
C GLY A 77 2.50 -7.15 -1.93
N ILE A 78 3.07 -7.93 -2.87
CA ILE A 78 4.45 -7.78 -3.33
C ILE A 78 4.67 -6.41 -3.96
N ALA A 79 3.82 -6.02 -4.92
CA ALA A 79 3.95 -4.75 -5.63
C ALA A 79 3.79 -3.53 -4.70
N LEU A 80 2.86 -3.61 -3.75
CA LEU A 80 2.65 -2.56 -2.74
C LEU A 80 3.84 -2.46 -1.79
N GLY A 81 4.39 -3.59 -1.32
CA GLY A 81 5.59 -3.61 -0.49
C GLY A 81 6.81 -2.98 -1.19
N GLN A 82 7.00 -3.27 -2.49
CA GLN A 82 8.01 -2.61 -3.31
C GLN A 82 7.77 -1.10 -3.41
N ALA A 83 6.54 -0.68 -3.67
CA ALA A 83 6.19 0.73 -3.77
C ALA A 83 6.45 1.49 -2.45
N ILE A 84 6.11 0.90 -1.30
CA ILE A 84 6.41 1.46 0.03
C ILE A 84 7.93 1.59 0.21
N ARG A 85 8.69 0.53 -0.09
CA ARG A 85 10.15 0.55 0.04
C ARG A 85 10.80 1.63 -0.81
N GLU A 86 10.37 1.79 -2.06
CA GLU A 86 10.87 2.83 -2.97
C GLU A 86 10.53 4.23 -2.49
N ALA A 87 9.28 4.45 -2.06
CA ALA A 87 8.82 5.75 -1.58
C ALA A 87 9.51 6.17 -0.26
N LEU A 88 9.87 5.22 0.60
CA LEU A 88 10.57 5.48 1.87
C LEU A 88 12.02 5.96 1.68
N GLY A 89 12.67 5.64 0.56
CA GLY A 89 14.03 6.08 0.28
C GLY A 89 15.05 5.69 1.35
N ASP A 90 15.86 6.66 1.82
CA ASP A 90 16.89 6.44 2.84
C ASP A 90 16.36 6.46 4.29
N LYS A 91 15.06 6.70 4.46
CA LYS A 91 14.33 6.67 5.75
C LYS A 91 14.81 7.67 6.79
N LYS A 92 15.64 8.67 6.44
CA LYS A 92 16.13 9.64 7.41
C LYS A 92 15.00 10.56 7.87
N GLY A 93 14.91 10.76 9.19
CA GLY A 93 13.97 11.71 9.79
C GLY A 93 12.51 11.26 9.85
N ILE A 94 12.20 9.99 9.55
CA ILE A 94 10.83 9.46 9.68
C ILE A 94 10.55 8.98 11.11
N GLN A 95 9.29 9.02 11.51
CA GLN A 95 8.83 8.28 12.69
C GLN A 95 8.82 6.78 12.35
N ARG A 96 9.68 6.01 13.04
CA ARG A 96 10.04 4.63 12.66
C ARG A 96 9.07 3.56 13.17
N TYR A 97 8.29 3.88 14.22
CA TYR A 97 7.40 2.95 14.91
C TYR A 97 5.93 3.38 14.78
N GLY A 98 5.02 2.41 14.54
CA GLY A 98 3.57 2.60 14.31
C GLY A 98 2.66 2.18 15.47
N PHE A 99 1.34 2.34 15.31
CA PHE A 99 0.31 2.24 16.38
C PHE A 99 -0.98 1.48 15.96
N PHE A 100 -1.93 1.34 16.90
CA PHE A 100 -3.13 0.46 16.86
C PHE A 100 -4.45 1.18 16.49
N ILE A 101 -5.47 0.44 16.03
CA ILE A 101 -6.82 0.95 15.70
C ILE A 101 -7.91 -0.01 16.24
N PRO A 102 -8.88 0.47 17.04
CA PRO A 102 -10.07 -0.29 17.41
C PRO A 102 -11.21 -0.14 16.38
N MET A 103 -12.05 -1.17 16.22
CA MET A 103 -13.30 -1.12 15.46
C MET A 103 -14.38 -1.90 16.22
N ASP A 104 -15.37 -1.19 16.75
CA ASP A 104 -16.43 -1.72 17.62
C ASP A 104 -15.86 -2.56 18.79
N GLU A 105 -16.26 -3.82 18.94
CA GLU A 105 -15.74 -4.74 19.96
C GLU A 105 -14.39 -5.38 19.59
N SER A 106 -13.95 -5.21 18.33
CA SER A 106 -12.73 -5.82 17.80
C SER A 106 -11.52 -4.90 17.94
N VAL A 107 -10.39 -5.48 18.36
CA VAL A 107 -9.10 -4.77 18.47
C VAL A 107 -8.06 -5.48 17.63
N ALA A 108 -7.46 -4.74 16.69
CA ALA A 108 -6.31 -5.19 15.92
C ALA A 108 -5.09 -4.34 16.27
N ILE A 109 -3.95 -5.02 16.48
CA ILE A 109 -2.67 -4.37 16.80
C ILE A 109 -1.68 -4.72 15.70
N CYS A 110 -1.11 -3.69 15.06
CA CYS A 110 -0.02 -3.83 14.12
C CYS A 110 1.15 -2.95 14.58
N THR A 111 2.27 -3.58 14.94
CA THR A 111 3.51 -2.88 15.30
C THR A 111 4.51 -3.02 14.16
N ILE A 112 4.98 -1.89 13.63
CA ILE A 112 5.87 -1.87 12.47
C ILE A 112 7.20 -1.22 12.86
N ASP A 113 8.31 -1.87 12.47
CA ASP A 113 9.65 -1.27 12.45
C ASP A 113 10.10 -1.14 10.98
N LEU A 114 10.26 0.10 10.49
CA LEU A 114 10.79 0.36 9.14
C LEU A 114 12.31 0.15 9.03
N GLY A 115 12.88 -0.83 9.75
CA GLY A 115 14.31 -1.13 9.82
C GLY A 115 14.90 -1.80 8.57
N GLY A 116 14.07 -2.33 7.67
CA GLY A 116 14.52 -2.97 6.42
C GLY A 116 14.83 -4.47 6.53
N ARG A 117 14.25 -5.14 7.51
CA ARG A 117 14.23 -6.60 7.66
C ARG A 117 12.78 -7.07 7.71
#